data_AF-A0A9W4TNR1-F1
#
_entry.id   AF-A0A9W4TNR1-F1
#
_cell.length_a   1.000
_cell.length_b   1.000
_cell.length_c   1.000
_cell.angle_alpha   90.00
_cell.angle_beta   90.00
_cell.angle_gamma   90.00
#
_symmetry.space_group_name_H-M   'P 1'
#
loop_
_entity.id
_entity.type
_entity.pdbx_description
1 polymer ?
#
loop_
_entity_poly.entity_id
_entity_poly.type
_entity_poly.pdbx_seq_one_letter_code
_entity_poly.pdbx_strand_id
1 'polypeptide(L)' 'MKTEQALNQNPQRGQFETVYVDKKTVSCEGNNPALGHPRVFLKLKDNKAVCPYCSKTFLFQE' A
#
# COMPACT_ATOMS: atom_id res chain seq x y z
N MET A 1 -30.14 31.87 -14.60
CA MET A 1 -29.64 30.73 -15.42
C MET A 1 -28.81 29.85 -14.49
N LYS A 2 -29.38 28.73 -14.03
CA LYS A 2 -28.70 27.74 -13.20
C LYS A 2 -28.22 26.62 -14.13
N THR A 3 -26.96 26.25 -14.01
CA THR A 3 -26.37 25.01 -14.55
C THR A 3 -25.12 24.77 -13.69
N GLU A 4 -25.19 24.00 -12.61
CA GLU A 4 -25.16 22.53 -12.55
C GLU A 4 -23.88 21.95 -13.18
N GLN A 5 -22.79 21.86 -12.40
CA GLN A 5 -21.82 20.75 -12.54
C GLN A 5 -21.24 20.41 -11.15
N ALA A 6 -21.93 19.51 -10.45
CA ALA A 6 -21.40 18.76 -9.33
C ALA A 6 -20.41 17.71 -9.88
N LEU A 7 -19.11 17.97 -9.76
CA LEU A 7 -18.10 16.93 -9.94
C LEU A 7 -18.05 16.08 -8.67
N ASN A 8 -18.85 15.01 -8.71
CA ASN A 8 -18.81 13.84 -7.85
C ASN A 8 -17.38 13.28 -7.75
N GLN A 9 -16.62 13.74 -6.77
CA GLN A 9 -15.39 13.07 -6.36
C GLN A 9 -15.77 11.90 -5.45
N ASN A 10 -16.15 10.78 -6.08
CA ASN A 10 -16.21 9.46 -5.46
C ASN A 10 -14.96 9.31 -4.57
N PRO A 11 -15.10 9.12 -3.24
CA PRO A 11 -13.97 9.13 -2.34
C PRO A 11 -13.08 7.97 -2.74
N GLN A 12 -11.88 8.29 -3.23
CA GLN A 12 -10.88 7.32 -3.66
C GLN A 12 -10.60 6.43 -2.45
N ARG A 13 -11.24 5.26 -2.42
CA ARG A 13 -11.04 4.23 -1.39
C ARG A 13 -9.54 4.04 -1.30
N GLY A 14 -8.96 4.31 -0.13
CA GLY A 14 -7.51 4.30 0.07
C GLY A 14 -6.90 3.11 -0.66
N GLN A 15 -5.93 3.37 -1.52
CA GLN A 15 -5.29 2.33 -2.31
C GLN A 15 -4.45 1.45 -1.38
N PHE A 16 -5.10 0.51 -0.70
CA PHE A 16 -4.44 -0.53 0.08
C PHE A 16 -3.89 -1.57 -0.90
N GLU A 17 -2.63 -1.41 -1.27
CA GLU A 17 -1.98 -2.30 -2.20
C GLU A 17 -1.53 -3.59 -1.48
N THR A 18 -1.98 -4.74 -2.00
CA THR A 18 -1.60 -6.06 -1.46
C THR A 18 -0.61 -6.73 -2.40
N VAL A 19 0.51 -7.19 -1.85
CA VAL A 19 1.63 -7.80 -2.57
C VAL A 19 1.84 -9.22 -2.05
N TYR A 20 1.80 -10.20 -2.95
CA TYR A 20 2.10 -11.59 -2.60
C TYR A 20 3.61 -11.82 -2.70
N VAL A 21 4.16 -12.49 -1.70
CA VAL A 21 5.59 -12.76 -1.58
C VAL A 21 5.83 -14.21 -1.23
N ASP A 22 6.94 -14.74 -1.72
CA ASP A 22 7.43 -16.11 -1.52
C ASP A 22 8.41 -16.21 -0.33
N LYS A 23 8.62 -15.10 0.39
CA LYS A 23 9.62 -14.99 1.46
C LYS A 23 8.99 -14.49 2.75
N LYS A 24 9.44 -15.07 3.87
CA LYS A 24 9.03 -14.63 5.23
C LYS A 24 9.58 -13.24 5.61
N THR A 25 10.53 -12.71 4.85
CA THR A 25 11.08 -11.36 5.06
C THR A 25 11.01 -10.59 3.74
N VAL A 26 10.42 -9.40 3.78
CA VAL A 26 10.23 -8.53 2.61
C VAL A 26 10.93 -7.20 2.83
N SER A 27 11.53 -6.65 1.77
CA SER A 27 12.01 -5.27 1.76
C SER A 27 10.98 -4.38 1.09
N CYS A 28 10.52 -3.35 1.80
CA CYS A 28 9.67 -2.31 1.25
C CYS A 28 10.51 -1.05 1.03
N GLU A 29 10.51 -0.53 -0.20
CA GLU A 29 11.20 0.73 -0.59
C GLU A 29 10.20 1.87 -0.89
N GLY A 30 8.93 1.64 -0.55
CA GLY A 30 7.83 2.55 -0.81
C GLY A 30 7.35 2.57 -2.27
N ASN A 31 6.40 3.46 -2.54
CA ASN A 31 5.71 3.54 -3.84
C ASN A 31 6.26 4.65 -4.78
N ASN A 32 7.07 5.56 -4.27
CA ASN A 32 7.63 6.66 -5.05
C ASN A 32 8.91 7.19 -4.37
N PRO A 33 10.05 7.34 -5.04
CA PRO A 33 11.30 7.85 -4.42
C PRO A 33 11.19 9.23 -3.75
N ALA A 34 10.20 10.05 -4.11
CA ALA A 34 10.00 11.38 -3.52
C ALA A 34 9.20 11.38 -2.19
N LEU A 35 8.40 10.34 -1.92
CA LEU A 35 7.52 10.24 -0.75
C LEU A 35 7.62 8.88 -0.02
N GLY A 36 8.44 7.97 -0.54
CA GLY A 36 8.64 6.63 -0.03
C GLY A 36 9.73 6.64 1.02
N HIS A 37 9.38 6.19 2.22
CA HIS A 37 10.28 5.94 3.32
C HIS A 37 11.57 5.21 2.91
N PRO A 38 12.64 5.28 3.73
CA PRO A 38 13.84 4.48 3.51
C PRO A 38 13.53 2.98 3.40
N ARG A 39 14.40 2.22 2.72
CA ARG A 39 14.28 0.76 2.64
C ARG A 39 14.14 0.15 4.04
N VAL A 40 13.01 -0.50 4.31
CA VAL A 40 12.76 -1.24 5.56
C VAL A 40 12.53 -2.71 5.28
N PHE A 41 12.96 -3.56 6.21
CA PHE A 41 12.75 -5.00 6.16
C PHE A 41 11.65 -5.39 7.15
N LEU A 42 10.54 -5.92 6.63
CA LEU A 42 9.41 -6.38 7.41
C LEU A 42 9.45 -7.91 7.46
N LYS A 43 9.28 -8.48 8.66
CA LYS A 43 9.07 -9.92 8.82
C LYS A 43 7.58 -10.20 8.77
N LEU A 44 7.18 -11.19 7.98
CA LEU A 44 5.80 -11.64 7.90
C LEU A 44 5.47 -12.44 9.17
N LYS A 45 4.46 -11.96 9.89
CA LYS A 45 3.90 -12.62 11.07
C LYS A 45 2.54 -13.18 10.67
N ASP A 46 2.29 -14.46 10.92
CA ASP A 46 1.06 -15.14 10.48
C ASP A 46 0.81 -14.97 8.97
N ASN A 47 1.87 -15.12 8.17
CA ASN A 47 1.86 -14.94 6.71
C ASN A 47 1.45 -13.54 6.23
N LYS A 48 1.48 -12.53 7.09
CA LYS A 48 1.11 -11.15 6.74
C LYS A 48 2.09 -10.13 7.33
N ALA A 49 2.36 -9.06 6.60
CA ALA A 49 3.02 -7.87 7.13
C ALA A 49 2.37 -6.62 6.55
N VAL A 50 2.34 -5.52 7.30
CA VAL A 50 1.87 -4.22 6.81
C VAL A 50 3.01 -3.22 6.96
N CYS A 51 3.33 -2.51 5.87
CA CYS A 51 4.29 -1.42 5.94
C CYS A 51 3.64 -0.21 6.63
N PRO A 52 4.21 0.33 7.72
CA PRO A 52 3.63 1.46 8.46
C PRO A 52 3.67 2.78 7.67
N TYR A 53 4.40 2.84 6.56
CA TYR A 53 4.57 4.04 5.76
C TYR A 53 3.70 4.05 4.50
N CYS A 54 3.71 2.95 3.74
CA CYS A 54 2.99 2.88 2.47
C CYS A 54 1.62 2.21 2.56
N SER A 55 1.26 1.71 3.75
CA SER A 55 0.02 0.95 3.96
C SER A 55 -0.11 -0.27 3.02
N LYS A 56 1.02 -0.72 2.45
CA LYS A 56 1.11 -1.93 1.64
C LYS A 56 0.98 -3.14 2.56
N THR A 57 0.16 -4.10 2.14
CA THR A 57 0.01 -5.38 2.81
C THR A 57 0.80 -6.43 2.05
N PHE A 58 1.73 -7.10 2.71
CA PHE A 58 2.46 -8.24 2.17
C PHE A 58 1.83 -9.53 2.67
N LEU A 59 1.54 -10.46 1.77
CA LEU A 59 1.00 -11.78 2.10
C LEU A 59 1.97 -12.86 1.62
N PHE A 60 2.31 -13.79 2.51
CA PHE A 60 3.12 -14.95 2.17
C PHE A 60 2.26 -15.94 1.39
N GLN A 61 2.72 -16.31 0.20
CA GLN A 61 2.13 -17.35 -0.62
C GLN A 61 3.21 -18.38 -0.90
N GLU A 62 2.92 -19.63 -0.53
CA GLU A 62 3.77 -20.80 -0.79
C GLU A 62 3.69 -21.24 -2.25
#